data_AF-A0A660UM04-F1
#
_entry.id   AF-A0A660UM04-F1
#
_cell.length_a   1.000
_cell.length_b   1.000
_cell.length_c   1.000
_cell.angle_alpha   90.00
_cell.angle_beta   90.00
_cell.angle_gamma   90.00
#
_symmetry.space_group_name_H-M   'P 1'
#
loop_
_entity.id
_entity.type
_entity.pdbx_description
1 polymer ?
#
loop_
_entity_poly.entity_id
_entity_poly.type
_entity_poly.pdbx_seq_one_letter_code
_entity_poly.pdbx_strand_id
1 'polypeptide(L)'
;MQFRDGSELHFREFVNLALDEPRLMFAYHYQGPDKRLIFRYDNALHRPPLPKREHKHTPSGVEIAPAPKLREILDEILQAMKRDRSL
;
A
#
# COMPACT_ATOMS: atom_id res chain seq x y z
N MET A 1 -0.07 12.25 0.51
CA MET A 1 1.33 12.71 0.71
C MET A 1 2.01 12.71 -0.64
N GLN A 2 2.65 13.82 -1.03
CA GLN A 2 3.37 13.93 -2.30
C GLN A 2 4.88 13.98 -2.04
N PHE A 3 5.67 13.30 -2.87
CA PHE A 3 7.13 13.27 -2.81
C PHE A 3 7.75 14.20 -3.87
N ARG A 4 9.06 14.46 -3.75
CA ARG A 4 9.78 15.41 -4.63
C ARG A 4 9.83 15.01 -6.10
N ASP A 5 9.73 13.72 -6.41
CA ASP A 5 9.67 13.19 -7.77
C ASP A 5 8.25 13.22 -8.36
N GLY A 6 7.29 13.79 -7.64
CA GLY A 6 5.88 13.89 -8.03
C GLY A 6 5.06 12.63 -7.74
N SER A 7 5.68 11.55 -7.24
CA SER A 7 4.95 10.37 -6.76
C SER A 7 4.11 10.70 -5.53
N GLU A 8 3.09 9.89 -5.27
CA GLU A 8 2.12 10.13 -4.20
C GLU A 8 1.77 8.87 -3.43
N LEU A 9 1.75 8.99 -2.11
CA LEU A 9 1.14 8.03 -1.20
C LEU A 9 -0.21 8.56 -0.71
N HIS A 10 -1.28 7.87 -1.07
CA HIS A 10 -2.63 8.06 -0.52
C HIS A 10 -2.87 6.95 0.50
N PHE A 11 -3.17 7.32 1.76
CA PHE A 11 -3.39 6.33 2.80
C PHE A 11 -4.62 6.64 3.64
N ARG A 12 -5.27 5.58 4.13
CA ARG A 12 -6.37 5.64 5.09
C ARG A 12 -6.34 4.41 5.98
N GLU A 13 -6.69 4.59 7.23
CA GLU A 13 -6.93 3.50 8.18
C GLU A 13 -8.24 3.78 8.92
N PHE A 14 -9.03 2.73 9.13
CA PHE A 14 -10.18 2.76 10.03
C PHE A 14 -9.81 1.96 11.28
N VAL A 15 -9.74 2.66 12.41
CA VAL A 15 -9.30 2.10 13.69
C VAL A 15 -10.42 2.15 14.73
N ASN A 16 -10.57 1.06 15.48
CA ASN A 16 -11.43 0.98 16.65
C ASN A 16 -10.59 0.55 17.86
N LEU A 17 -10.30 1.49 18.75
CA LEU A 17 -9.42 1.28 19.90
C LEU A 17 -10.02 0.39 21.00
N ALA A 18 -11.30 0.00 20.88
CA ALA A 18 -11.94 -0.93 21.80
C ALA A 18 -11.67 -2.41 21.47
N LEU A 19 -10.98 -2.71 20.36
CA LEU A 19 -10.67 -4.06 19.93
C LEU A 19 -9.19 -4.39 20.16
N ASP A 20 -8.89 -5.66 20.43
CA ASP A 20 -7.51 -6.17 20.55
C ASP A 20 -6.71 -5.96 19.25
N GLU A 21 -7.37 -6.12 18.10
CA GLU A 21 -6.85 -5.76 16.78
C GLU A 21 -7.57 -4.51 16.28
N PRO A 22 -7.07 -3.30 16.57
CA PRO A 22 -7.83 -2.07 16.36
C PRO A 22 -7.98 -1.69 14.88
N ARG A 23 -7.09 -2.15 14.00
CA ARG A 23 -7.09 -1.74 12.58
C ARG A 23 -8.01 -2.63 11.75
N LEU A 24 -9.23 -2.15 11.53
CA LEU A 24 -10.29 -2.87 10.83
C LEU A 24 -10.17 -2.77 9.30
N MET A 25 -9.80 -1.59 8.79
CA MET A 25 -9.61 -1.37 7.35
C MET A 25 -8.37 -0.52 7.10
N PHE A 26 -7.70 -0.78 5.99
CA PHE A 26 -6.61 0.07 5.53
C PHE A 26 -6.54 0.11 4.01
N ALA A 27 -5.99 1.19 3.49
CA ALA A 27 -5.47 1.23 2.13
C ALA A 27 -4.23 2.12 2.10
N TYR A 28 -3.17 1.65 1.47
CA TYR A 28 -1.93 2.38 1.18
C TYR A 28 -1.70 2.31 -0.32
N HIS A 29 -2.10 3.34 -1.06
CA HIS A 29 -1.97 3.42 -2.50
C HIS A 29 -0.78 4.31 -2.85
N TYR A 30 0.24 3.73 -3.45
CA TYR A 30 1.40 4.45 -3.96
C TYR A 30 1.37 4.49 -5.49
N GLN A 31 1.47 5.70 -6.04
CA GLN A 31 1.41 5.95 -7.47
C GLN A 31 2.53 6.87 -7.94
N GLY A 32 2.92 6.71 -9.20
CA GLY A 32 3.92 7.56 -9.85
C GLY A 32 3.39 8.98 -10.14
N PRO A 33 4.26 9.87 -10.64
CA PRO A 33 3.88 11.22 -11.05
C PRO A 33 2.81 11.25 -12.15
N ASP A 34 2.75 10.21 -12.99
CA ASP A 34 1.73 9.98 -14.03
C ASP A 34 0.43 9.36 -13.49
N LYS A 35 0.28 9.26 -12.17
CA LYS A 35 -0.86 8.62 -11.47
C LYS A 35 -1.01 7.14 -11.76
N ARG A 36 -0.01 6.47 -12.35
CA ARG A 36 -0.03 5.02 -12.49
C ARG A 36 0.27 4.36 -11.15
N LEU A 37 -0.52 3.32 -10.84
CA LEU A 37 -0.32 2.49 -9.67
C LEU A 37 1.08 1.87 -9.71
N ILE A 38 1.84 2.07 -8.64
CA ILE A 38 3.10 1.35 -8.41
C ILE A 38 2.82 0.16 -7.51
N PHE A 39 2.14 0.39 -6.38
CA PHE A 39 1.55 -0.67 -5.58
C PHE A 39 0.40 -0.15 -4.71
N ARG A 40 -0.48 -1.04 -4.27
CA ARG A 40 -1.47 -0.75 -3.23
C ARG A 40 -1.61 -1.90 -2.26
N TYR A 41 -1.45 -1.64 -0.97
CA TYR A 41 -1.84 -2.59 0.07
C TYR A 41 -3.23 -2.23 0.59
N ASP A 42 -4.15 -3.19 0.66
CA ASP A 42 -5.45 -2.99 1.28
C ASP A 42 -6.05 -4.31 1.81
N ASN A 43 -7.16 -4.20 2.52
CA ASN A 43 -7.95 -5.34 2.97
C ASN A 43 -9.42 -5.29 2.52
N ALA A 44 -9.66 -4.65 1.37
CA ALA A 44 -10.98 -4.62 0.76
C ALA A 44 -11.40 -6.05 0.34
N LEU A 45 -12.71 -6.31 0.35
CA LEU A 45 -13.20 -7.58 -0.17
C LEU A 45 -12.88 -7.67 -1.67
N HIS A 46 -12.09 -8.66 -2.05
CA HIS A 46 -11.67 -8.84 -3.43
C HIS A 46 -12.67 -9.67 -4.24
N ARG A 47 -12.79 -9.38 -5.55
CA ARG A 47 -13.53 -10.21 -6.50
C ARG A 47 -12.63 -10.52 -7.71
N PRO A 48 -12.27 -11.80 -7.96
CA PRO A 48 -12.70 -13.01 -7.24
C PRO A 48 -12.17 -13.08 -5.79
N PRO A 49 -12.79 -13.89 -4.91
CA PRO A 49 -12.34 -14.04 -3.53
C PRO A 49 -10.88 -14.48 -3.43
N LEU A 50 -10.16 -13.94 -2.45
CA LEU A 50 -8.78 -14.33 -2.12
C LEU A 50 -8.76 -15.13 -0.81
N PRO A 51 -7.75 -16.00 -0.60
CA PRO A 51 -7.60 -16.78 0.63
C PRO A 51 -7.35 -15.91 1.88
N LYS A 52 -6.84 -14.69 1.71
CA LYS A 52 -6.68 -13.70 2.78
C LYS A 52 -7.30 -12.37 2.37
N ARG A 53 -7.76 -11.60 3.35
CA ARG A 53 -8.32 -10.27 3.10
C ARG A 53 -7.23 -9.27 2.75
N GLU A 54 -6.09 -9.35 3.41
CA GLU A 54 -4.92 -8.51 3.18
C GLU A 54 -4.22 -8.94 1.90
N HIS A 55 -4.00 -7.98 1.02
CA HIS A 55 -3.36 -8.22 -0.26
C HIS A 55 -2.67 -6.98 -0.79
N LYS A 56 -1.78 -7.18 -1.76
CA LYS A 56 -1.05 -6.16 -2.49
C LYS A 56 -1.46 -6.19 -3.95
N HIS A 57 -1.88 -5.04 -4.48
CA HIS A 57 -2.02 -4.81 -5.91
C HIS A 57 -0.70 -4.28 -6.46
N THR A 58 -0.28 -4.79 -7.61
CA THR A 58 0.86 -4.32 -8.40
C THR A 58 0.42 -4.22 -9.86
N PRO A 59 1.21 -3.58 -10.75
CA PRO A 59 0.95 -3.63 -12.19
C PRO A 59 0.87 -5.05 -12.77
N SER A 60 1.48 -6.03 -12.10
CA SER A 60 1.51 -7.43 -12.52
C SER A 60 0.33 -8.25 -11.97
N GLY A 61 -0.47 -7.71 -11.05
CA GLY A 61 -1.64 -8.38 -10.52
C GLY A 61 -1.79 -8.22 -9.01
N VAL A 62 -2.38 -9.24 -8.38
CA VAL A 62 -2.68 -9.24 -6.95
C VAL A 62 -1.92 -10.34 -6.25
N GLU A 63 -1.25 -9.98 -5.16
CA GLU A 63 -0.42 -10.85 -4.34
C GLU A 63 -0.97 -10.93 -2.92
N ILE A 64 -0.92 -12.12 -2.31
CA ILE A 64 -1.24 -12.27 -0.89
C ILE A 64 -0.10 -11.67 -0.07
N ALA A 65 -0.42 -10.69 0.77
CA ALA A 65 0.56 -10.01 1.59
C ALA A 65 -0.03 -9.68 2.97
N PRO A 66 0.76 -9.73 4.05
CA PRO A 66 0.30 -9.30 5.36
C PRO A 66 -0.03 -7.80 5.36
N ALA A 67 -0.85 -7.35 6.30
CA ALA A 67 -1.14 -5.93 6.48
C ALA A 67 0.11 -5.18 6.98
N PRO A 68 0.76 -4.34 6.16
CA PRO A 68 1.94 -3.61 6.58
C PRO A 68 1.54 -2.46 7.51
N LYS A 69 2.49 -1.95 8.30
CA LYS A 69 2.40 -0.66 8.99
C LYS A 69 2.77 0.46 8.04
N LEU A 70 2.29 1.68 8.30
CA LEU A 70 2.65 2.86 7.50
C LEU A 70 4.16 3.05 7.38
N ARG A 71 4.92 2.77 8.44
CA ARG A 71 6.39 2.80 8.40
C ARG A 71 6.96 1.86 7.32
N GLU A 72 6.46 0.64 7.23
CA GLU A 72 6.98 -0.37 6.29
C GLU A 72 6.69 0.05 4.84
N ILE A 73 5.55 0.71 4.61
CA ILE A 73 5.21 1.32 3.32
C ILE A 73 6.19 2.46 2.98
N LEU A 74 6.49 3.34 3.93
CA LEU A 74 7.45 4.43 3.72
C LEU A 74 8.86 3.86 3.45
N ASP A 75 9.26 2.82 4.17
CA ASP A 75 10.54 2.13 3.96
C ASP A 75 10.61 1.49 2.56
N GLU A 76 9.53 0.89 2.06
CA GLU A 76 9.45 0.35 0.69
C GLU A 76 9.55 1.45 -0.38
N ILE A 77 8.83 2.57 -0.20
CA ILE A 77 8.90 3.73 -1.11
C ILE A 77 10.33 4.29 -1.17
N LEU A 78 10.97 4.49 -0.03
CA LEU A 78 12.34 4.99 0.03
C LEU A 78 13.33 4.04 -0.65
N GLN A 79 13.11 2.72 -0.56
CA GLN A 79 13.94 1.73 -1.27
C GLN A 79 13.71 1.79 -2.78
N ALA A 80 12.46 1.93 -3.24
CA ALA A 80 12.15 2.08 -4.67
C ALA A 80 12.81 3.34 -5.25
N MET A 81 12.68 4.49 -4.57
CA MET A 81 13.30 5.76 -5.00
C MET A 81 14.83 5.70 -5.07
N LYS A 82 15.48 4.89 -4.21
CA LYS A 82 16.93 4.70 -4.25
C LYS A 82 17.35 3.91 -5.49
N ARG A 83 16.58 2.88 -5.88
CA ARG A 83 16.87 2.04 -7.05
C ARG A 83 16.79 2.83 -8.35
N ASP A 84 15.80 3.71 -8.50
CA ASP A 84 15.62 4.54 -9.69
C ASP A 84 16.72 5.62 -9.84
N ARG A 85 17.36 6.03 -8.75
CA ARG A 85 18.47 7.00 -8.77
C ARG A 85 19.84 6.36 -9.06
N SER A 86 19.92 5.05 -9.09
CA SER A 86 21.15 4.28 -9.38
C SER A 86 21.26 3.84 -10.84
N LEU A 87 20.39 4.38 -11.70
CA LEU A 87 20.44 4.31 -13.17
C LEU A 87 20.75 5.70 -13.74
#